data_AF-A0A0W8FGC1-F1
#
_entry.id   AF-A0A0W8FGC1-F1
#
_cell.length_a   1.000
_cell.length_b   1.000
_cell.length_c   1.000
_cell.angle_alpha   90.00
_cell.angle_beta   90.00
_cell.angle_gamma   90.00
#
_symmetry.space_group_name_H-M   'P 1'
#
loop_
_entity.id
_entity.type
_entity.pdbx_description
1 polymer ?
#
loop_
_entity_poly.entity_id
_entity_poly.type
_entity_poly.pdbx_seq_one_letter_code
_entity_poly.pdbx_strand_id
1 'polypeptide(L)'
;MLNNLHVVTDGEEAMAFLRNEGRHASAPRPDLILLDLNLPRKNGREVLTEIKQDASLSIIPVVILTVSEDEKDIFESYRLHANCYIKKPVQFADFIKIVQSIENYWFTIVTLPHRPGI
;
A
#
# COMPACT_ATOMS: atom_id res chain seq x y z
N MET A 1 6.97 -15.22 -11.21
CA MET A 1 7.90 -14.08 -11.05
C MET A 1 8.34 -14.03 -9.60
N LEU A 2 9.51 -13.47 -9.29
CA LEU A 2 9.90 -13.17 -7.91
C LEU A 2 9.50 -11.72 -7.63
N ASN A 3 8.46 -11.51 -6.82
CA ASN A 3 8.09 -10.17 -6.37
C ASN A 3 9.09 -9.71 -5.30
N ASN A 4 9.62 -8.50 -5.43
CA ASN A 4 10.54 -7.93 -4.44
C ASN A 4 9.73 -7.32 -3.29
N LEU A 5 9.57 -8.08 -2.20
CA LEU A 5 8.77 -7.67 -1.05
C LEU A 5 9.63 -6.89 -0.04
N HIS A 6 9.20 -5.64 0.24
CA HIS A 6 9.72 -4.83 1.33
C HIS A 6 8.64 -4.67 2.39
N VAL A 7 9.00 -4.85 3.66
CA VAL A 7 8.08 -4.74 4.80
C VAL A 7 8.62 -3.72 5.79
N VAL A 8 7.74 -2.79 6.15
CA VAL A 8 7.93 -1.77 7.19
C VAL A 8 6.75 -1.89 8.15
N THR A 9 6.96 -1.60 9.44
CA THR A 9 6.01 -1.99 10.50
C THR A 9 5.31 -0.81 11.16
N ASP A 10 5.73 0.42 10.86
CA ASP A 10 5.09 1.64 11.35
C ASP A 10 4.93 2.71 10.26
N GLY A 11 4.02 3.65 10.46
CA GLY A 11 3.69 4.65 9.44
C GLY A 11 4.77 5.72 9.23
N GLU A 12 5.65 5.98 10.22
CA GLU A 12 6.80 6.88 10.06
C GLU A 12 7.87 6.21 9.18
N GLU A 13 8.16 4.94 9.46
CA GLU A 13 9.05 4.10 8.66
C GLU A 13 8.54 3.94 7.23
N ALA A 14 7.22 3.79 7.04
CA ALA A 14 6.62 3.73 5.70
C ALA A 14 6.90 4.99 4.89
N MET A 15 6.73 6.18 5.48
CA MET A 15 7.02 7.42 4.78
C MET A 15 8.52 7.61 4.55
N ALA A 16 9.36 7.25 5.53
CA ALA A 16 10.82 7.29 5.37
C ALA A 16 11.30 6.35 4.25
N PHE A 17 10.70 5.16 4.12
CA PHE A 17 10.97 4.22 3.02
C PHE A 17 10.59 4.84 1.67
N LEU A 18 9.38 5.36 1.55
CA LEU A 18 8.86 5.92 0.29
C LEU A 18 9.58 7.20 -0.16
N ARG A 19 10.12 7.98 0.78
CA ARG A 19 10.88 9.20 0.52
C ARG A 19 12.40 8.98 0.46
N ASN A 20 12.88 7.75 0.57
CA ASN A 20 14.30 7.42 0.59
C ASN A 20 15.08 8.15 1.70
N GLU A 21 14.53 8.16 2.92
CA GLU A 21 15.11 8.88 4.06
C GLU A 21 15.86 7.95 5.02
N GLY A 22 16.90 8.48 5.68
CA GLY A 22 17.67 7.78 6.71
C GLY A 22 18.25 6.45 6.23
N ARG A 23 17.92 5.36 6.94
CA ARG A 23 18.38 4.01 6.57
C ARG A 23 17.79 3.48 5.25
N HIS A 24 16.78 4.16 4.71
CA HIS A 24 16.12 3.80 3.45
C HIS A 24 16.60 4.64 2.27
N ALA A 25 17.75 5.33 2.38
CA ALA A 25 18.33 6.13 1.28
C ALA A 25 18.38 5.41 -0.08
N SER A 26 18.64 4.09 -0.06
CA SER A 26 18.70 3.26 -1.27
C SER A 26 17.47 2.37 -1.49
N ALA A 27 16.36 2.63 -0.80
CA ALA A 27 15.14 1.84 -0.96
C ALA A 27 14.59 1.96 -2.39
N PRO A 28 14.19 0.84 -3.03
CA PRO A 28 13.54 0.93 -4.32
C PRO A 28 12.14 1.53 -4.15
N ARG A 29 11.70 2.25 -5.18
CA ARG A 29 10.33 2.71 -5.26
C ARG A 29 9.40 1.53 -5.53
N PRO A 30 8.31 1.34 -4.77
CA PRO A 30 7.40 0.22 -5.00
C PRO A 30 6.46 0.47 -6.18
N ASP A 31 6.11 -0.61 -6.89
CA ASP A 31 5.10 -0.61 -7.95
C ASP A 31 3.67 -0.72 -7.39
N LEU A 32 3.53 -1.23 -6.16
CA LEU A 32 2.26 -1.44 -5.46
C LEU A 32 2.50 -1.32 -3.95
N ILE A 33 1.57 -0.68 -3.23
CA ILE A 33 1.60 -0.58 -1.76
C ILE A 33 0.41 -1.35 -1.18
N LEU A 34 0.70 -2.26 -0.23
CA LEU A 34 -0.30 -2.85 0.65
C LEU A 34 -0.24 -2.12 2.00
N LEU A 35 -1.31 -1.43 2.37
CA LEU A 35 -1.34 -0.55 3.54
C LEU A 35 -2.39 -1.01 4.55
N ASP A 36 -1.99 -1.25 5.79
CA ASP A 36 -2.93 -1.37 6.90
C ASP A 36 -3.30 0.03 7.41
N LEU A 37 -4.55 0.21 7.86
CA LEU A 37 -4.98 1.42 8.55
C LEU A 37 -4.54 1.44 10.01
N ASN A 38 -4.40 0.27 10.63
CA ASN A 38 -4.01 0.10 12.02
C ASN A 38 -2.48 0.00 12.14
N LEU A 39 -1.79 1.10 11.86
CA LEU A 39 -0.34 1.22 12.04
C LEU A 39 0.00 1.93 13.36
N PRO A 40 1.10 1.53 14.03
CA PRO A 40 1.64 2.28 15.16
C PRO A 40 2.31 3.58 14.70
N ARG A 41 2.48 4.51 15.65
CA ARG A 41 3.14 5.84 15.52
C ARG A 41 2.43 6.83 14.60
N LYS A 42 2.23 6.49 13.33
CA LYS A 42 1.47 7.26 12.34
C LYS A 42 0.38 6.38 11.75
N ASN A 43 -0.86 6.88 11.74
CA ASN A 43 -2.02 6.11 11.30
C ASN A 43 -1.95 5.83 9.79
N GLY A 44 -2.45 4.67 9.33
CA GLY A 44 -2.43 4.34 7.91
C GLY A 44 -3.25 5.31 7.04
N ARG A 45 -4.25 6.01 7.58
CA ARG A 45 -4.97 7.08 6.87
C ARG A 45 -4.09 8.31 6.65
N GLU A 46 -3.24 8.64 7.62
CA GLU A 46 -2.27 9.73 7.48
C GLU A 46 -1.23 9.36 6.40
N VAL A 47 -0.71 8.13 6.44
CA VAL A 47 0.17 7.58 5.40
C VAL A 47 -0.48 7.65 4.02
N LEU A 48 -1.73 7.16 3.87
CA LEU A 48 -2.46 7.22 2.61
C LEU A 48 -2.61 8.67 2.11
N THR A 49 -2.96 9.59 3.02
CA THR A 49 -3.12 11.01 2.70
C THR A 49 -1.81 11.60 2.19
N GLU A 50 -0.69 11.36 2.89
CA GLU A 50 0.62 11.86 2.49
C GLU A 50 1.07 11.28 1.15
N ILE A 51 0.88 9.98 0.91
CA ILE A 51 1.19 9.34 -0.38
C ILE A 51 0.42 10.03 -1.51
N LYS A 52 -0.88 10.26 -1.31
CA LYS A 52 -1.76 10.79 -2.37
C LYS A 52 -1.63 12.29 -2.58
N GLN A 53 -1.10 13.03 -1.62
CA GLN A 53 -0.76 14.46 -1.75
C GLN A 53 0.64 14.69 -2.31
N ASP A 54 1.56 13.75 -2.18
CA ASP A 54 2.90 13.84 -2.74
C ASP A 54 2.88 13.56 -4.25
N ALA A 55 3.21 14.57 -5.06
CA ALA A 55 3.20 14.46 -6.52
C ALA A 55 4.12 13.35 -7.05
N SER A 56 5.18 13.03 -6.31
CA SER A 56 6.07 11.95 -6.67
C SER A 56 5.49 10.59 -6.29
N LEU A 57 4.70 10.45 -5.23
CA LEU A 57 4.21 9.14 -4.73
C LEU A 57 2.78 8.81 -5.15
N SER A 58 1.96 9.81 -5.44
CA SER A 58 0.50 9.65 -5.63
C SER A 58 0.11 8.70 -6.76
N ILE A 59 0.99 8.54 -7.75
CA ILE A 59 0.83 7.60 -8.88
C ILE A 59 0.94 6.14 -8.47
N ILE A 60 1.59 5.82 -7.33
CA ILE A 60 1.73 4.45 -6.85
C ILE A 60 0.34 3.94 -6.41
N PRO A 61 -0.14 2.81 -6.93
CA PRO A 61 -1.38 2.22 -6.47
C PRO A 61 -1.28 1.79 -5.00
N VAL A 62 -2.29 2.15 -4.21
CA VAL A 62 -2.38 1.80 -2.79
C VAL A 62 -3.62 0.94 -2.58
N VAL A 63 -3.40 -0.29 -2.11
CA VAL A 63 -4.42 -1.24 -1.70
C VAL A 63 -4.48 -1.25 -0.19
N ILE A 64 -5.61 -0.84 0.37
CA ILE A 64 -5.86 -0.97 1.80
C ILE A 64 -6.13 -2.44 2.11
N LEU A 65 -5.41 -2.99 3.08
CA LEU A 65 -5.58 -4.34 3.58
C LEU A 65 -5.64 -4.27 5.10
N THR A 66 -6.85 -4.30 5.66
CA THR A 66 -7.08 -4.07 7.10
C THR A 66 -8.20 -4.93 7.66
N VAL A 67 -8.24 -5.12 8.98
CA VAL A 67 -9.32 -5.86 9.67
C VAL A 67 -10.58 -5.01 9.89
N SER A 68 -10.51 -3.69 9.69
CA SER A 68 -11.66 -2.81 9.88
C SER A 68 -12.75 -3.05 8.82
N GLU A 69 -13.99 -3.16 9.31
CA GLU A 69 -15.22 -3.27 8.52
C GLU A 69 -16.12 -2.04 8.68
N ASP A 70 -15.64 -1.00 9.37
CA ASP A 70 -16.42 0.22 9.57
C ASP A 70 -16.65 0.90 8.21
N GLU A 71 -17.92 1.15 7.88
CA GLU A 71 -18.31 1.81 6.62
C GLU A 71 -17.66 3.18 6.46
N LYS A 72 -17.42 3.90 7.57
CA LYS A 72 -16.72 5.19 7.54
C LYS A 72 -15.27 5.00 7.14
N ASP A 73 -14.62 3.95 7.63
CA ASP A 73 -13.23 3.66 7.30
C ASP A 73 -13.07 3.32 5.82
N ILE A 74 -14.02 2.55 5.28
CA ILE A 74 -14.10 2.21 3.84
C ILE A 74 -14.31 3.49 3.04
N PHE A 75 -15.35 4.26 3.38
CA PHE A 75 -15.72 5.48 2.68
C PHE A 75 -14.57 6.50 2.65
N GLU A 76 -13.97 6.78 3.81
CA GLU A 76 -12.86 7.72 3.93
C GLU A 76 -11.61 7.25 3.18
N SER A 77 -11.32 5.94 3.18
CA SER A 77 -10.18 5.40 2.40
C SER A 77 -10.36 5.66 0.90
N TYR A 78 -11.57 5.43 0.37
CA TYR A 78 -11.86 5.74 -1.03
C TYR A 78 -11.88 7.25 -1.31
N ARG A 79 -12.39 8.07 -0.38
CA ARG A 79 -12.33 9.54 -0.47
C ARG A 79 -10.89 10.05 -0.52
N LEU A 80 -9.97 9.35 0.16
CA LEU A 80 -8.53 9.58 0.13
C LEU A 80 -7.82 8.90 -1.05
N HIS A 81 -8.54 8.50 -2.10
CA HIS A 81 -8.00 7.94 -3.34
C HIS A 81 -7.27 6.59 -3.17
N ALA A 82 -7.65 5.78 -2.19
CA ALA A 82 -7.27 4.36 -2.20
C ALA A 82 -7.76 3.70 -3.50
N ASN A 83 -6.92 2.85 -4.09
CA ASN A 83 -7.26 2.15 -5.33
C ASN A 83 -8.17 0.94 -5.06
N CYS A 84 -8.04 0.34 -3.87
CA CYS A 84 -8.80 -0.83 -3.45
C CYS A 84 -8.83 -0.91 -1.92
N TYR A 85 -9.90 -1.50 -1.37
CA TYR A 85 -10.03 -1.84 0.05
C TYR A 85 -10.35 -3.32 0.19
N ILE A 86 -9.50 -4.05 0.92
CA ILE A 86 -9.60 -5.48 1.12
C ILE A 86 -9.66 -5.74 2.63
N LYS A 87 -10.73 -6.42 3.05
CA LYS A 87 -10.83 -6.93 4.42
C LYS A 87 -9.82 -8.05 4.63
N LYS A 88 -8.96 -7.90 5.64
CA LYS A 88 -8.04 -8.95 6.07
C LYS A 88 -8.85 -10.17 6.54
N PRO A 89 -8.61 -11.35 5.98
CA PRO A 89 -9.27 -12.55 6.44
C PRO A 89 -8.72 -12.96 7.80
N VAL A 90 -9.58 -13.56 8.62
CA VAL A 90 -9.19 -14.09 9.92
C VAL A 90 -8.33 -15.35 9.76
N GLN A 91 -8.61 -16.16 8.74
CA GLN A 91 -7.91 -17.42 8.51
C GLN A 91 -6.70 -17.22 7.60
N PHE A 92 -5.56 -17.80 8.00
CA PHE A 92 -4.32 -17.74 7.24
C PHE A 92 -4.45 -18.32 5.82
N ALA A 93 -5.20 -19.41 5.65
CA ALA A 93 -5.43 -20.01 4.34
C ALA A 93 -6.13 -19.04 3.35
N ASP A 94 -7.06 -18.23 3.85
CA ASP A 94 -7.73 -17.23 3.03
C ASP A 94 -6.84 -16.00 2.79
N PHE A 95 -5.94 -15.69 3.72
CA PHE A 95 -4.92 -14.65 3.52
C PHE A 95 -4.03 -14.98 2.33
N ILE A 96 -3.56 -16.23 2.22
CA ILE A 96 -2.77 -16.70 1.08
C ILE A 96 -3.55 -16.53 -0.23
N LYS A 97 -4.84 -16.90 -0.27
CA LYS A 97 -5.68 -16.72 -1.47
C LYS A 97 -5.80 -15.24 -1.87
N ILE A 98 -5.96 -14.35 -0.90
CA ILE A 98 -6.03 -12.91 -1.16
C ILE A 98 -4.71 -12.40 -1.74
N VAL A 99 -3.57 -12.78 -1.15
CA VAL A 99 -2.25 -12.36 -1.66
C VAL A 99 -2.02 -12.86 -3.09
N GLN A 100 -2.36 -14.12 -3.38
CA GLN A 100 -2.29 -14.68 -4.74
C GLN A 100 -3.21 -13.93 -5.73
N SER A 101 -4.40 -13.54 -5.28
CA SER A 101 -5.34 -12.78 -6.11
C SER A 101 -4.84 -11.36 -6.40
N ILE A 102 -4.24 -10.70 -5.40
CA ILE A 102 -3.58 -9.39 -5.56
C ILE A 102 -2.44 -9.50 -6.56
N GLU A 103 -1.56 -10.47 -6.39
CA GLU A 103 -0.41 -10.69 -7.28
C GLU A 103 -0.88 -10.87 -8.72
N ASN A 104 -1.81 -11.81 -8.96
CA ASN A 104 -2.30 -12.08 -10.30
C ASN A 104 -3.00 -10.87 -10.92
N TYR A 105 -3.83 -10.16 -10.16
CA TYR A 105 -4.53 -9.00 -10.68
C TYR A 105 -3.57 -7.86 -11.04
N TRP A 106 -2.71 -7.46 -10.10
CA TRP A 106 -1.89 -6.26 -10.26
C TRP A 106 -0.67 -6.44 -11.17
N PHE A 107 -0.11 -7.65 -11.25
CA PHE A 107 1.11 -7.90 -12.04
C PHE A 107 0.88 -8.71 -13.32
N THR A 108 -0.31 -9.30 -13.52
CA THR A 108 -0.65 -10.01 -14.78
C THR A 108 -1.70 -9.28 -15.60
N ILE A 109 -2.68 -8.62 -14.96
CA ILE A 109 -3.84 -8.03 -15.65
C ILE A 109 -3.71 -6.51 -15.76
N VAL A 110 -3.36 -5.84 -14.67
CA VAL A 110 -3.23 -4.39 -14.63
C VAL A 110 -1.96 -3.95 -15.35
N THR A 111 -2.07 -2.91 -16.17
CA THR A 111 -0.89 -2.17 -16.64
C THR A 111 -0.52 -1.12 -15.59
N LEU A 112 0.54 -1.37 -14.83
CA LEU A 112 1.00 -0.45 -13.80
C LEU A 112 1.59 0.81 -14.44
N PRO A 113 1.42 1.99 -13.80
CA PRO A 113 1.98 3.22 -14.31
C PRO A 113 3.52 3.14 -14.30
N HIS A 114 4.12 3.11 -15.48
CA HIS A 114 5.57 3.19 -15.62
C HIS A 114 6.00 4.65 -15.48
N ARG A 115 7.05 4.91 -14.70
CA ARG A 115 7.65 6.24 -14.65
C ARG A 115 8.32 6.50 -16.01
N PRO A 116 7.91 7.51 -16.79
CA PRO A 116 8.62 7.83 -18.01
C PRO A 116 10.03 8.33 -17.65
N GLY A 117 11.08 7.70 -18.20
CA GLY A 117 12.44 8.26 -18.19
C GLY A 117 13.35 7.88 -17.01
N ILE A 118 13.28 6.65 -16.49
CA ILE A 118 14.42 6.00 -15.84
C ILE A 118 14.90 4.86 -16.74
#